data_AF-A0A2V7MLX4-F1
#
_entry.id   AF-A0A2V7MLX4-F1
#
_cell.length_a   1.000
_cell.length_b   1.000
_cell.length_c   1.000
_cell.angle_alpha   90.00
_cell.angle_beta   90.00
_cell.angle_gamma   90.00
#
_symmetry.space_group_name_H-M   'P 1'
#
loop_
_entity.id
_entity.type
_entity.pdbx_description
1 polymer ?
#
loop_
_entity_poly.entity_id
_entity_poly.type
_entity_poly.pdbx_seq_one_letter_code
_entity_poly.pdbx_strand_id
1 'polypeptide(L)'
;MAVVPQRGVAQRPELPRLFETYQVALDSTVSQPTHWAEGAIIGGVAVGVLGAMMAEGLCSDNPNVKCAIGGAVVGGVIGVVVGGLIGGLFPKSSEDLSP
;
A
#
# COMPACT_ATOMS: atom_id res chain seq x y z
N MET A 1 1.10 63.38 31.87
CA MET A 1 1.35 62.64 30.62
C MET A 1 2.26 61.46 30.97
N ALA A 2 1.70 60.25 31.05
CA ALA A 2 2.45 59.05 31.42
C ALA A 2 2.76 58.24 30.15
N VAL A 3 4.04 57.96 29.91
CA VAL A 3 4.51 57.12 28.81
C VAL A 3 4.39 55.66 29.24
N VAL A 4 3.58 54.89 28.51
CA VAL A 4 3.43 53.44 28.70
C VAL A 4 4.47 52.73 27.83
N PRO A 5 5.37 51.90 28.41
CA PRO A 5 6.35 51.15 27.63
C PRO A 5 5.70 49.92 26.96
N GLN A 6 5.81 49.83 25.64
CA GLN A 6 5.43 48.66 24.84
C GLN A 6 6.43 47.53 25.10
N ARG A 7 6.02 46.51 25.87
CA ARG A 7 6.77 45.26 26.02
C ARG A 7 6.64 44.46 24.73
N GLY A 8 7.77 44.15 24.10
CA GLY A 8 7.86 43.34 22.89
C GLY A 8 7.18 41.99 23.07
N VAL A 9 6.15 41.75 22.26
CA VAL A 9 5.53 40.44 22.09
C VAL A 9 6.50 39.62 21.26
N ALA A 10 7.10 38.60 21.88
CA ALA A 10 7.85 37.58 21.16
C ALA A 10 6.95 36.95 20.09
N GLN A 11 7.25 37.21 18.83
CA GLN A 11 6.60 36.60 17.66
C GLN A 11 6.85 35.09 17.71
N ARG A 12 5.84 34.32 18.14
CA ARG A 12 5.83 32.86 17.99
C ARG A 12 5.81 32.53 16.48
N PRO A 13 6.66 31.62 15.98
CA PRO A 13 6.64 31.23 14.58
C PRO A 13 5.31 30.57 14.21
N GLU A 14 4.71 31.02 13.11
CA GLU A 14 3.46 30.52 12.54
C GLU A 14 3.61 29.06 12.03
N LEU A 15 3.41 28.10 12.92
CA LEU A 15 3.26 26.68 12.60
C LEU A 15 1.88 26.19 12.08
N PRO A 16 0.77 26.96 11.98
CA PRO A 16 -0.51 26.39 11.59
C PRO A 16 -0.60 25.95 10.11
N ARG A 17 0.06 26.65 9.18
CA ARG A 17 -0.13 26.40 7.73
C ARG A 17 0.49 25.11 7.20
N LEU A 18 1.56 24.62 7.85
CA LEU A 18 2.20 23.37 7.42
C LEU A 18 1.31 22.17 7.72
N PHE A 19 0.59 22.18 8.84
CA PHE A 19 -0.33 21.11 9.20
C PHE A 19 -1.54 21.03 8.27
N GLU A 20 -2.12 22.17 7.88
CA GLU A 20 -3.20 22.19 6.89
C GLU A 20 -2.75 21.64 5.54
N THR A 21 -1.56 22.02 5.07
CA THR A 21 -1.05 21.53 3.78
C THR A 21 -0.78 20.02 3.83
N TYR A 22 -0.28 19.51 4.95
CA TYR A 22 -0.03 18.08 5.15
C TYR A 22 -1.31 17.26 5.20
N GLN A 23 -2.35 17.77 5.87
CA GLN A 23 -3.66 17.13 5.91
C GLN A 23 -4.31 17.07 4.53
N VAL A 24 -4.26 18.14 3.74
CA VAL A 24 -4.84 18.15 2.39
C VAL A 24 -4.11 17.19 1.45
N ALA A 25 -2.79 17.05 1.58
CA ALA A 25 -2.02 16.08 0.81
C ALA A 25 -2.31 14.63 1.23
N LEU A 26 -2.48 14.37 2.54
CA LEU A 26 -2.88 13.05 3.04
C LEU A 26 -4.31 12.71 2.62
N ASP A 27 -5.25 13.66 2.72
CA ASP A 27 -6.67 13.47 2.36
C ASP A 27 -6.86 13.30 0.85
N SER A 28 -6.07 13.97 0.02
CA SER A 28 -6.04 13.71 -1.43
C SER A 28 -5.43 12.33 -1.78
N THR A 29 -4.63 11.77 -0.86
CA THR A 29 -4.11 10.39 -0.94
C THR A 29 -5.08 9.38 -0.31
N VAL A 30 -6.08 9.85 0.46
CA VAL A 30 -7.17 9.01 0.99
C VAL A 30 -8.08 8.60 -0.17
N SER A 31 -7.69 7.48 -0.77
CA SER A 31 -8.59 6.48 -1.31
C SER A 31 -9.46 6.94 -2.48
N GLN A 32 -8.83 7.36 -3.58
CA GLN A 32 -9.43 6.95 -4.86
C GLN A 32 -9.52 5.42 -4.83
N PRO A 33 -10.73 4.83 -4.96
CA PRO A 33 -10.85 3.39 -4.95
C PRO A 33 -9.98 2.85 -6.09
N THR A 34 -9.08 1.91 -5.82
CA THR A 34 -8.21 1.30 -6.82
C THR A 34 -8.40 -0.22 -6.80
N HIS A 35 -7.96 -0.89 -7.86
CA HIS A 35 -7.99 -2.35 -7.97
C HIS A 35 -6.84 -3.03 -7.21
N TRP A 36 -6.23 -2.38 -6.23
CA TRP A 36 -5.10 -2.92 -5.47
C TRP A 36 -5.41 -4.28 -4.83
N ALA A 37 -6.62 -4.46 -4.30
CA ALA A 37 -7.03 -5.71 -3.67
C ALA A 37 -7.23 -6.85 -4.70
N GLU A 38 -7.85 -6.54 -5.85
CA GLU A 38 -8.03 -7.52 -6.93
C GLU A 38 -6.70 -7.91 -7.56
N GLY A 39 -5.83 -6.93 -7.83
CA GLY A 39 -4.48 -7.17 -8.32
C GLY A 39 -3.66 -8.00 -7.33
N ALA A 40 -3.77 -7.75 -6.02
CA ALA A 40 -3.10 -8.54 -4.99
C ALA A 40 -3.57 -10.01 -4.98
N ILE A 41 -4.87 -10.24 -5.09
CA ILE A 41 -5.43 -11.60 -5.13
C ILE A 41 -4.97 -12.34 -6.39
N ILE A 42 -5.12 -11.72 -7.57
CA ILE A 42 -4.75 -12.32 -8.85
C ILE A 42 -3.25 -12.60 -8.89
N GLY A 43 -2.43 -11.62 -8.49
CA GLY A 43 -0.97 -11.76 -8.42
C GLY A 43 -0.54 -12.82 -7.42
N GLY A 44 -1.14 -12.84 -6.23
CA GLY A 44 -0.85 -13.84 -5.20
C GLY A 44 -1.15 -15.27 -5.64
N VAL A 45 -2.30 -15.49 -6.27
CA VAL A 45 -2.68 -16.82 -6.78
C VAL A 45 -1.78 -17.23 -7.94
N ALA A 46 -1.56 -16.36 -8.94
CA ALA A 46 -0.76 -16.69 -10.11
C ALA A 46 0.70 -17.00 -9.74
N VAL A 47 1.34 -16.12 -8.95
CA VAL A 47 2.74 -16.31 -8.54
C VAL A 47 2.87 -17.40 -7.48
N GLY A 48 1.88 -17.59 -6.61
CA GLY A 48 1.85 -18.70 -5.65
C GLY A 48 1.80 -20.06 -6.33
N VAL A 49 0.95 -20.24 -7.34
CA VAL A 49 0.89 -21.48 -8.13
C VAL A 49 2.22 -21.72 -8.86
N LEU A 50 2.76 -20.69 -9.51
CA LEU A 50 4.07 -20.79 -10.17
C LEU A 50 5.20 -21.15 -9.19
N GLY A 51 5.20 -20.54 -8.00
CA GLY A 51 6.16 -20.82 -6.95
C GLY A 51 6.05 -22.25 -6.41
N ALA A 52 4.83 -22.80 -6.30
CA ALA A 52 4.60 -24.18 -5.92
C ALA A 52 5.19 -25.15 -6.97
N MET A 53 4.87 -24.96 -8.25
CA MET A 53 5.36 -25.81 -9.33
C MET A 53 6.89 -25.76 -9.46
N MET A 54 7.47 -24.59 -9.26
CA MET A 54 8.93 -24.42 -9.31
C MET A 54 9.62 -25.08 -8.11
N ALA A 55 9.00 -25.04 -6.92
CA ALA A 55 9.50 -25.72 -5.74
C ALA A 55 9.38 -27.25 -5.82
N GLU A 56 8.35 -27.77 -6.49
CA GLU A 56 8.25 -29.21 -6.78
C GLU A 56 9.42 -29.71 -7.63
N GLY A 57 9.82 -28.93 -8.64
CA GLY A 57 10.99 -29.26 -9.46
C GLY A 57 12.32 -29.24 -8.70
N LEU A 58 12.44 -28.39 -7.67
CA LEU A 58 13.64 -28.28 -6.84
C LEU A 58 13.71 -29.34 -5.73
N CYS A 59 12.57 -29.88 -5.31
CA CYS A 59 12.46 -30.88 -4.25
C CYS A 59 12.25 -32.31 -4.79
N SER A 60 12.76 -32.59 -5.99
CA SER A 60 12.54 -33.86 -6.69
C SER A 60 13.08 -35.09 -5.95
N ASP A 61 14.04 -34.93 -5.03
CA ASP A 61 14.61 -36.03 -4.23
C ASP A 61 13.77 -36.41 -2.99
N ASN A 62 12.84 -35.56 -2.54
CA ASN A 62 11.95 -35.86 -1.43
C ASN A 62 10.60 -35.17 -1.65
N PRO A 63 9.57 -35.88 -2.16
CA PRO A 63 8.26 -35.33 -2.46
C PRO A 63 7.51 -34.99 -1.16
N ASN A 64 7.92 -33.90 -0.53
CA ASN A 64 7.31 -33.37 0.66
C ASN A 64 6.37 -32.25 0.24
N VAL A 65 5.08 -32.43 0.55
CA VAL A 65 4.04 -31.39 0.42
C VAL A 65 4.47 -30.07 1.09
N LYS A 66 5.34 -30.15 2.11
CA LYS A 66 5.93 -28.98 2.78
C LYS A 66 6.78 -28.09 1.86
N CYS A 67 7.49 -28.67 0.90
CA CYS A 67 8.33 -27.92 -0.02
C CYS A 67 7.49 -27.16 -1.05
N ALA A 68 6.47 -27.81 -1.62
CA ALA A 68 5.50 -27.16 -2.51
C ALA A 68 4.76 -26.03 -1.80
N ILE A 69 4.30 -26.25 -0.56
CA ILE A 69 3.66 -25.20 0.26
C ILE A 69 4.64 -24.05 0.53
N GLY A 70 5.90 -24.33 0.86
CA GLY A 70 6.91 -23.30 1.06
C GLY A 70 7.11 -22.42 -0.18
N GLY A 71 7.23 -23.05 -1.35
CA GLY A 71 7.29 -22.36 -2.64
C GLY A 71 6.04 -21.53 -2.93
N ALA A 72 4.86 -22.08 -2.63
CA ALA A 72 3.59 -21.40 -2.82
C ALA A 72 3.46 -20.16 -1.94
N VAL A 73 3.89 -20.23 -0.68
CA VAL A 73 3.83 -19.11 0.26
C VAL A 73 4.79 -18.00 -0.16
N VAL A 74 6.05 -18.34 -0.47
CA VAL A 74 7.03 -17.33 -0.90
C VAL A 74 6.61 -16.69 -2.21
N GLY A 75 6.21 -17.49 -3.20
CA GLY A 75 5.67 -17.00 -4.47
C GLY A 75 4.42 -16.15 -4.26
N GLY A 76 3.50 -16.59 -3.41
CA GLY A 76 2.26 -15.89 -3.10
C GLY A 76 2.49 -14.53 -2.45
N VAL A 77 3.40 -14.42 -1.47
CA VAL A 77 3.72 -13.13 -0.84
C VAL A 77 4.29 -12.14 -1.86
N ILE A 78 5.20 -12.59 -2.72
CA ILE A 78 5.76 -11.75 -3.79
C ILE A 78 4.66 -11.33 -4.77
N GLY A 79 3.80 -12.28 -5.17
CA GLY A 79 2.67 -12.04 -6.06
C GLY A 79 1.65 -11.05 -5.51
N VAL A 80 1.35 -11.11 -4.22
CA VAL A 80 0.45 -10.17 -3.53
C VAL A 80 1.02 -8.76 -3.57
N VAL A 81 2.31 -8.60 -3.27
CA VAL A 81 2.96 -7.28 -3.25
C VAL A 81 3.00 -6.69 -4.66
N VAL A 82 3.51 -7.45 -5.64
CA VAL A 82 3.63 -6.98 -7.02
C VAL A 82 2.27 -6.77 -7.67
N GLY A 83 1.36 -7.73 -7.53
CA GLY A 83 0.00 -7.64 -8.05
C GLY A 83 -0.80 -6.53 -7.41
N GLY A 84 -0.64 -6.30 -6.10
CA GLY A 84 -1.27 -5.20 -5.40
C GLY A 84 -0.75 -3.84 -5.83
N LEU A 85 0.56 -3.72 -6.04
CA LEU A 85 1.18 -2.52 -6.62
C LEU A 85 0.64 -2.23 -8.02
N ILE A 86 0.61 -3.24 -8.90
CA ILE A 86 0.07 -3.09 -10.26
C ILE A 86 -1.41 -2.72 -10.22
N GLY A 87 -2.22 -3.41 -9.41
CA GLY A 87 -3.64 -3.10 -9.24
C GLY A 87 -3.91 -1.72 -8.64
N GLY A 88 -2.99 -1.22 -7.81
CA GLY A 88 -3.03 0.12 -7.23
C GLY A 88 -2.81 1.23 -8.25
N LEU A 89 -2.20 0.93 -9.41
CA LEU A 89 -2.06 1.88 -10.51
C LEU A 89 -3.35 2.06 -11.31
N PHE A 90 -4.35 1.17 -11.13
CA PHE A 90 -5.62 1.22 -11.84
C PHE A 90 -6.73 1.77 -10.92
N PRO A 91 -7.22 2.99 -11.16
CA PRO A 91 -8.35 3.54 -10.43
C PRO A 91 -9.66 2.82 -10.80
N LYS A 92 -10.52 2.60 -9.80
CA LYS A 92 -11.89 2.09 -9.97
C LYS A 92 -12.78 3.23 -10.45
N SER A 93 -13.51 2.99 -11.53
CA SER A 93 -14.55 3.87 -12.06
C SER A 93 -15.74 3.93 -11.10
N SER A 94 -16.32 5.13 -10.94
CA SER A 94 -17.50 5.36 -10.09
C SER A 94 -18.76 4.60 -10.57
N GLU A 95 -18.78 4.14 -11.82
CA GLU A 95 -19.86 3.31 -12.38
C GLU A 95 -19.95 1.90 -11.76
N ASP A 96 -18.87 1.36 -11.17
CA ASP A 96 -18.89 0.08 -10.45
C ASP A 96 -19.57 0.17 -9.07
N LEU A 97 -19.95 1.38 -8.63
CA LEU A 97 -20.59 1.66 -7.35
C LEU A 97 -22.09 1.92 -7.49
N SER A 98 -22.74 1.40 -8.54
CA SER A 98 -24.21 1.33 -8.62
C SER A 98 -24.65 -0.13 -8.32
N PRO A 99 -25.26 -0.40 -7.15
CA PRO A 99 -25.80 -1.70 -6.79
C PRO A 99 -27.04 -2.10 -7.60
#